data_AF-A0A328E2F0-F1
#
_entry.id   AF-A0A328E2F0-F1
#
_cell.length_a   1.000
_cell.length_b   1.000
_cell.length_c   1.000
_cell.angle_alpha   90.00
_cell.angle_beta   90.00
_cell.angle_gamma   90.00
#
_symmetry.space_group_name_H-M   'P 1'
#
loop_
_entity.id
_entity.type
_entity.pdbx_description
1 polymer ?
#
loop_
_entity_poly.entity_id
_entity_poly.type
_entity_poly.pdbx_seq_one_letter_code
_entity_poly.pdbx_strand_id
1 'polypeptide(L)'
;MVRKLKSVGWVVTMLVLLTTSSSSSRGWWWWGNGAMGDEQPQQEECAIVKALISACSSFVMYGAPDPIPGSPCCVAMLSLSNVADSTDNRQNVCRCMMDLITTYNPNATSIATLPGFCGVSLGFIIDPNTDCEYIG
;
A
#
# COMPACT_ATOMS: atom_id res chain seq x y z
N MET A 1 -28.61 5.80 2.75
CA MET A 1 -28.77 6.98 1.88
C MET A 1 -28.84 8.24 2.74
N VAL A 2 -27.75 8.99 2.92
CA VAL A 2 -27.84 10.42 3.27
C VAL A 2 -26.66 11.14 2.62
N ARG A 3 -26.97 11.92 1.58
CA ARG A 3 -26.09 12.92 0.98
C ARG A 3 -26.29 14.23 1.74
N LYS A 4 -25.23 14.99 1.98
CA LYS A 4 -25.13 16.47 2.07
C LYS A 4 -23.88 16.80 2.90
N LEU A 5 -23.03 17.80 2.63
CA LEU A 5 -22.94 18.82 1.60
C LEU A 5 -21.54 19.47 1.76
N LYS A 6 -20.85 19.80 0.67
CA LYS A 6 -19.58 20.57 0.66
C LYS A 6 -19.87 22.07 0.88
N SER A 7 -19.02 22.73 1.68
CA SER A 7 -18.57 24.15 1.56
C SER A 7 -17.71 24.44 2.80
N VAL A 8 -16.37 24.43 2.77
CA VAL A 8 -15.46 25.43 2.16
C VAL A 8 -15.87 26.85 2.54
N GLY A 9 -15.27 27.39 3.61
CA GLY A 9 -15.57 28.74 4.09
C GLY A 9 -14.76 29.26 5.29
N TRP A 10 -13.86 28.47 5.87
CA TRP A 10 -12.88 28.95 6.87
C TRP A 10 -11.48 28.67 6.34
N VAL A 11 -11.17 29.36 5.25
CA VAL A 11 -9.85 29.37 4.63
C VAL A 11 -8.89 30.07 5.60
N VAL A 12 -7.93 29.30 6.10
CA VAL A 12 -6.52 29.68 6.03
C VAL A 12 -6.25 31.12 6.47
N THR A 13 -6.09 31.33 7.77
CA THR A 13 -5.25 32.43 8.25
C THR A 13 -4.62 32.09 9.59
N MET A 14 -3.54 31.31 9.50
CA MET A 14 -2.31 31.46 10.30
C MET A 14 -2.30 30.86 11.73
N LEU A 15 -1.39 29.97 12.16
CA LEU A 15 -0.29 29.29 11.50
C LEU A 15 0.40 28.31 12.50
N VAL A 16 -0.30 27.40 13.19
CA VAL A 16 0.32 26.21 13.83
C VAL A 16 -0.65 25.02 13.80
N LEU A 17 -0.84 24.51 12.58
CA LEU A 17 -1.46 23.23 12.18
C LEU A 17 -0.40 22.12 12.36
N LEU A 18 -0.61 20.86 12.74
CA LEU A 18 -1.77 19.99 12.97
C LEU A 18 -1.35 18.97 14.04
N THR A 19 -2.14 18.83 15.09
CA THR A 19 -2.08 17.69 16.01
C THR A 19 -2.36 16.40 15.22
N THR A 20 -1.34 15.58 15.10
CA THR A 20 -1.37 14.21 14.58
C THR A 20 -2.49 13.40 15.24
N SER A 21 -3.46 13.02 14.41
CA SER A 21 -4.16 11.72 14.38
C SER A 21 -4.52 11.09 15.74
N SER A 22 -5.77 11.31 16.15
CA SER A 22 -6.43 10.43 17.12
C SER A 22 -6.79 9.11 16.44
N SER A 23 -6.10 8.03 16.81
CA SER A 23 -6.69 6.70 16.88
C SER A 23 -6.22 6.09 18.18
N SER A 24 -7.10 6.12 19.17
CA SER A 24 -6.87 5.52 20.48
C SER A 24 -6.60 4.02 20.34
N SER A 25 -5.49 3.57 20.90
CA SER A 25 -5.53 2.49 21.89
C SER A 25 -4.33 2.63 22.82
N ARG A 26 -4.62 2.66 24.12
CA ARG A 26 -3.64 2.75 25.19
C ARG A 26 -2.89 1.42 25.26
N GLY A 27 -1.56 1.47 25.34
CA GLY A 27 -0.73 0.34 25.73
C GLY A 27 0.63 0.86 26.15
N TRP A 28 0.76 1.18 27.43
CA TRP A 28 2.03 1.62 28.03
C TRP A 28 2.95 0.41 28.26
N TRP A 29 4.26 0.69 28.40
CA TRP A 29 5.39 -0.19 28.82
C TRP A 29 5.77 -1.26 27.76
N TRP A 30 7.01 -1.38 27.27
CA TRP A 30 8.22 -1.89 27.97
C TRP A 30 9.55 -1.35 27.36
N TRP A 31 10.53 -1.06 28.22
CA TRP A 31 11.97 -1.07 27.89
C TRP A 31 12.44 -2.53 27.74
N GLY A 32 13.19 -2.85 26.69
CA GLY A 32 13.90 -4.13 26.58
C GLY A 32 14.60 -4.31 25.23
N ASN A 33 15.90 -4.61 25.26
CA ASN A 33 16.67 -5.01 24.08
C ASN A 33 16.14 -6.36 23.54
N GLY A 34 15.69 -6.39 22.29
CA GLY A 34 15.24 -7.61 21.61
C GLY A 34 14.45 -7.26 20.36
N ALA A 35 14.74 -7.93 19.25
CA ALA A 35 14.24 -7.63 17.91
C ALA A 35 12.73 -7.35 17.87
N MET A 36 12.39 -6.14 17.42
CA MET A 36 11.04 -5.70 17.11
C MET A 36 10.62 -6.41 15.82
N GLY A 37 9.92 -7.54 15.98
CA GLY A 37 8.96 -7.97 14.97
C GLY A 37 7.66 -7.25 15.29
N ASP A 38 7.38 -6.19 14.55
CA ASP A 38 6.17 -5.39 14.66
C ASP A 38 4.93 -6.27 14.48
N GLU A 39 4.19 -6.45 15.58
CA GLU A 39 2.79 -6.82 15.53
C GLU A 39 1.97 -5.52 15.53
N GLN A 40 1.66 -5.00 14.33
CA GLN A 40 0.58 -4.05 14.11
C GLN A 40 -0.30 -4.50 12.92
N PRO A 41 -1.63 -4.58 13.09
CA PRO A 41 -2.50 -5.30 12.18
C PRO A 41 -2.78 -4.49 10.90
N GLN A 42 -2.45 -5.05 9.73
CA GLN A 42 -2.98 -4.70 8.39
C GLN A 42 -2.63 -3.30 7.83
N GLN A 43 -2.13 -2.39 8.67
CA GLN A 43 -1.90 -1.00 8.31
C GLN A 43 -0.46 -0.77 7.83
N GLU A 44 0.50 -1.51 8.37
CA GLU A 44 1.92 -1.33 8.07
C GLU A 44 2.28 -1.83 6.68
N GLU A 45 1.88 -3.05 6.34
CA GLU A 45 2.13 -3.66 5.04
C GLU A 45 1.47 -2.84 3.94
N CYS A 46 0.32 -2.26 4.24
CA CYS A 46 -0.39 -1.40 3.32
C CYS A 46 0.29 -0.03 3.12
N ALA A 47 0.92 0.50 4.18
CA ALA A 47 1.79 1.67 4.08
C ALA A 47 3.06 1.37 3.26
N ILE A 48 3.66 0.19 3.46
CA ILE A 48 4.80 -0.28 2.68
C ILE A 48 4.42 -0.44 1.21
N VAL A 49 3.33 -1.14 0.90
CA VAL A 49 2.78 -1.29 -0.47
C VAL A 49 2.63 0.07 -1.15
N LYS A 50 2.03 1.05 -0.47
CA LYS A 50 1.86 2.42 -0.98
C LYS A 50 3.21 3.10 -1.23
N ALA A 51 4.17 2.96 -0.33
CA ALA A 51 5.51 3.51 -0.50
C ALA A 51 6.22 2.88 -1.72
N LEU A 52 6.10 1.57 -1.91
CA LEU A 52 6.74 0.86 -3.03
C LEU A 52 6.07 1.22 -4.37
N ILE A 53 4.74 1.27 -4.40
CA ILE A 53 3.94 1.76 -5.54
C ILE A 53 4.35 3.20 -5.90
N SER A 54 4.66 4.05 -4.92
CA SER A 54 5.09 5.42 -5.18
C SER A 54 6.39 5.51 -5.99
N ALA A 55 7.31 4.57 -5.80
CA ALA A 55 8.54 4.45 -6.60
C ALA A 55 8.24 4.06 -8.07
N CYS A 56 7.05 3.54 -8.33
CA CYS A 56 6.54 3.17 -9.65
C CYS A 56 5.47 4.14 -10.18
N SER A 57 5.30 5.29 -9.53
CA SER A 57 4.21 6.24 -9.80
C SER A 57 4.06 6.62 -11.27
N SER A 58 5.17 6.79 -12.02
CA SER A 58 5.11 7.09 -13.46
C SER A 58 4.37 6.01 -14.25
N PHE A 59 4.72 4.74 -14.04
CA PHE A 59 4.05 3.62 -14.72
C PHE A 59 2.61 3.44 -14.21
N VAL A 60 2.38 3.60 -12.91
CA VAL A 60 1.05 3.48 -12.31
C VAL A 60 0.11 4.59 -12.79
N MET A 61 0.62 5.80 -13.06
CA MET A 61 -0.19 6.94 -13.51
C MET A 61 -0.38 7.00 -15.03
N TYR A 62 0.64 6.62 -15.80
CA TYR A 62 0.64 6.82 -17.25
C TYR A 62 0.66 5.50 -18.05
N GLY A 63 0.88 4.36 -17.40
CA GLY A 63 1.09 3.07 -18.05
C GLY A 63 2.40 2.98 -18.84
N ALA A 64 3.29 3.98 -18.72
CA ALA A 64 4.54 4.06 -19.45
C ALA A 64 5.56 4.99 -18.75
N PRO A 65 6.88 4.82 -19.00
CA PRO A 65 7.48 3.68 -19.68
C PRO A 65 7.40 2.40 -18.83
N ASP A 66 7.46 1.25 -19.49
CA ASP A 66 7.42 -0.05 -18.81
C ASP A 66 8.59 -0.18 -17.82
N PRO A 67 8.34 -0.66 -16.58
CA PRO A 67 9.39 -0.77 -15.58
C PRO A 67 10.35 -1.91 -15.95
N ILE A 68 11.64 -1.59 -15.97
CA ILE A 68 12.70 -2.53 -16.34
C ILE A 68 13.30 -3.15 -15.06
N PRO A 69 13.62 -4.46 -15.04
CA PRO A 69 14.35 -5.08 -13.93
C PRO A 69 15.63 -4.29 -13.59
N GLY A 70 15.86 -4.05 -12.30
CA GLY A 70 16.97 -3.22 -11.81
C GLY A 70 16.67 -1.72 -11.70
N SER A 71 15.52 -1.24 -12.22
CA SER A 71 15.03 0.10 -11.93
C SER A 71 14.65 0.26 -10.45
N PRO A 72 14.64 1.48 -9.88
CA PRO A 72 14.22 1.70 -8.50
C PRO A 72 12.80 1.20 -8.22
N CYS A 73 11.90 1.27 -9.20
CA CYS A 73 10.56 0.69 -9.12
C CYS A 73 10.62 -0.84 -8.93
N CYS A 74 11.40 -1.55 -9.75
CA CYS A 74 11.49 -3.00 -9.62
C CYS A 74 12.27 -3.47 -8.39
N VAL A 75 13.26 -2.70 -7.94
CA VAL A 75 13.91 -2.93 -6.64
C VAL A 75 12.91 -2.80 -5.49
N ALA A 76 12.02 -1.81 -5.55
CA ALA A 76 10.93 -1.67 -4.59
C ALA A 76 9.96 -2.87 -4.65
N MET A 77 9.59 -3.34 -5.85
CA MET A 77 8.73 -4.52 -5.99
C MET A 77 9.38 -5.81 -5.48
N LEU A 78 10.69 -5.96 -5.63
CA LEU A 78 11.43 -7.06 -5.00
C LEU A 78 11.34 -6.99 -3.48
N SER A 79 11.50 -5.81 -2.88
CA SER A 79 11.27 -5.62 -1.44
C SER A 79 9.85 -6.02 -1.02
N LEU A 80 8.84 -5.74 -1.86
CA LEU A 80 7.46 -6.16 -1.58
C LEU A 80 7.33 -7.68 -1.47
N SER A 81 8.01 -8.44 -2.34
CA SER A 81 7.98 -9.91 -2.26
C SER A 81 8.57 -10.44 -0.96
N ASN A 82 9.59 -9.76 -0.40
CA ASN A 82 10.13 -10.11 0.91
C ASN A 82 9.17 -9.77 2.06
N VAL A 83 8.35 -8.73 1.91
CA VAL A 83 7.29 -8.42 2.88
C VAL A 83 6.20 -9.49 2.81
N ALA A 84 5.81 -9.89 1.60
CA ALA A 84 4.83 -10.93 1.32
C ALA A 84 5.39 -12.36 1.49
N ASP A 85 6.35 -12.57 2.38
CA ASP A 85 6.97 -13.89 2.57
C ASP A 85 6.05 -14.85 3.36
N SER A 86 5.31 -14.33 4.33
CA SER A 86 4.31 -15.10 5.10
C SER A 86 2.91 -15.05 4.49
N THR A 87 2.10 -16.07 4.78
CA THR A 87 0.70 -16.15 4.36
C THR A 87 -0.09 -14.94 4.85
N ASP A 88 -0.01 -14.58 6.12
CA ASP A 88 -0.71 -13.41 6.68
C ASP A 88 -0.30 -12.11 5.96
N ASN A 89 1.00 -11.92 5.70
CA ASN A 89 1.47 -10.73 4.99
C ASN A 89 0.98 -10.71 3.53
N ARG A 90 0.93 -11.86 2.84
CA ARG A 90 0.38 -11.94 1.48
C ARG A 90 -1.07 -11.53 1.44
N GLN A 91 -1.87 -11.97 2.41
CA GLN A 91 -3.27 -11.59 2.52
C GLN A 91 -3.41 -10.07 2.74
N ASN A 92 -2.59 -9.50 3.62
CA ASN A 92 -2.59 -8.06 3.91
C ASN A 92 -2.14 -7.24 2.68
N VAL A 93 -1.05 -7.64 2.02
CA VAL A 93 -0.55 -7.02 0.78
C VAL A 93 -1.58 -7.11 -0.33
N CYS A 94 -2.23 -8.27 -0.50
CA CYS A 94 -3.30 -8.46 -1.49
C CYS A 94 -4.44 -7.46 -1.25
N ARG A 95 -4.97 -7.40 -0.03
CA ARG A 95 -6.07 -6.48 0.33
C ARG A 95 -5.69 -5.03 0.03
N CYS A 96 -4.45 -4.65 0.34
CA CYS A 96 -3.96 -3.31 0.05
C CYS A 96 -3.84 -3.02 -1.45
N MET A 97 -3.34 -3.98 -2.22
CA MET A 97 -3.25 -3.85 -3.68
C MET A 97 -4.64 -3.71 -4.31
N MET A 98 -5.64 -4.43 -3.83
CA MET A 98 -7.02 -4.29 -4.31
C MET A 98 -7.59 -2.90 -4.01
N ASP A 99 -7.36 -2.37 -2.82
CA ASP A 99 -7.73 -0.98 -2.48
C ASP A 99 -7.09 0.03 -3.44
N LEU A 100 -5.81 -0.17 -3.78
CA LEU A 100 -5.12 0.67 -4.76
C LEU A 100 -5.69 0.54 -6.17
N ILE A 101 -5.98 -0.69 -6.63
CA ILE A 101 -6.61 -0.90 -7.94
C ILE A 101 -7.92 -0.11 -8.04
N THR A 102 -8.76 -0.17 -7.01
CA THR A 102 -10.03 0.58 -7.00
C THR A 102 -9.81 2.10 -6.96
N THR A 103 -8.73 2.55 -6.31
CA THR A 103 -8.35 3.96 -6.24
C THR A 103 -7.81 4.49 -7.58
N TYR A 104 -7.04 3.68 -8.31
CA TYR A 104 -6.36 4.04 -9.56
C TYR A 104 -7.13 3.56 -10.81
N ASN A 105 -8.45 3.74 -10.84
CA ASN A 105 -9.36 2.96 -11.69
C ASN A 105 -9.24 3.06 -13.23
N PRO A 106 -8.57 4.01 -13.92
CA PRO A 106 -8.21 3.77 -15.33
C PRO A 106 -6.91 2.97 -15.49
N ASN A 107 -6.05 2.96 -14.48
CA ASN A 107 -4.70 2.37 -14.51
C ASN A 107 -4.58 1.12 -13.61
N ALA A 108 -5.71 0.54 -13.23
CA ALA A 108 -5.79 -0.75 -12.53
C ALA A 108 -4.89 -1.80 -13.18
N THR A 109 -4.92 -1.87 -14.51
CA THR A 109 -4.10 -2.79 -15.32
C THR A 109 -2.60 -2.53 -15.16
N SER A 110 -2.18 -1.27 -15.04
CA SER A 110 -0.77 -0.93 -14.80
C SER A 110 -0.29 -1.45 -13.45
N ILE A 111 -1.11 -1.35 -12.39
CA ILE A 111 -0.78 -1.91 -11.08
C ILE A 111 -0.73 -3.44 -11.14
N ALA A 112 -1.71 -4.07 -11.79
CA ALA A 112 -1.81 -5.52 -11.91
C ALA A 112 -0.63 -6.16 -12.67
N THR A 113 -0.13 -5.49 -13.71
CA THR A 113 0.96 -5.99 -14.57
C THR A 113 2.35 -5.68 -14.03
N LEU A 114 2.45 -4.77 -13.06
CA LEU A 114 3.70 -4.26 -12.49
C LEU A 114 4.62 -5.36 -11.93
N PRO A 115 4.13 -6.32 -11.12
CA PRO A 115 4.99 -7.41 -10.64
C PRO A 115 5.57 -8.24 -11.79
N GLY A 116 4.77 -8.46 -12.84
CA GLY A 116 5.17 -9.22 -14.04
C GLY A 116 6.31 -8.55 -14.81
N PHE A 117 6.24 -7.24 -15.02
CA PHE A 117 7.33 -6.48 -15.67
C PHE A 117 8.64 -6.52 -14.87
N CYS A 118 8.54 -6.52 -13.55
CA CYS A 118 9.69 -6.61 -12.66
C CYS A 118 10.19 -8.03 -12.43
N GLY A 119 9.54 -9.05 -12.99
CA GLY A 119 9.88 -10.46 -12.77
C GLY A 119 9.64 -10.93 -11.33
N VAL A 120 8.76 -10.26 -10.59
CA VAL A 120 8.44 -10.55 -9.19
C VAL A 120 7.16 -11.38 -9.12
N SER A 121 7.21 -12.50 -8.40
CA SER A 121 6.03 -13.30 -8.09
C SER A 121 5.67 -13.16 -6.61
N LEU A 122 4.48 -12.64 -6.34
CA LEU A 122 3.96 -12.47 -4.97
C LEU A 122 3.22 -13.72 -4.46
N GLY A 123 3.15 -14.80 -5.27
CA GLY A 123 2.39 -16.01 -4.94
C GLY A 123 0.88 -15.91 -5.22
N PHE A 124 0.40 -14.77 -5.72
CA PHE A 124 -0.99 -14.57 -6.14
C PHE A 124 -1.06 -13.60 -7.33
N ILE A 125 -2.22 -13.59 -8.00
CA ILE A 125 -2.50 -12.66 -9.10
C ILE A 125 -3.17 -11.41 -8.54
N ILE A 126 -2.70 -10.25 -8.97
CA ILE A 126 -3.30 -8.96 -8.63
C ILE A 126 -4.45 -8.68 -9.61
N ASP A 127 -5.69 -8.96 -9.21
CA ASP A 127 -6.92 -8.70 -9.99
C ASP A 127 -8.04 -8.22 -9.06
N PRO A 128 -8.91 -7.27 -9.46
CA PRO A 128 -10.02 -6.80 -8.63
C PRO A 128 -11.01 -7.89 -8.16
N ASN A 129 -10.99 -9.08 -8.76
CA ASN A 129 -11.80 -10.23 -8.34
C ASN A 129 -10.99 -11.27 -7.55
N THR A 130 -9.71 -11.02 -7.26
CA THR A 130 -8.88 -11.91 -6.43
C THR A 130 -9.41 -11.92 -5.01
N ASP A 131 -9.73 -13.12 -4.53
CA ASP A 131 -10.10 -13.33 -3.13
C ASP A 131 -8.84 -13.48 -2.26
N CYS A 132 -8.53 -12.41 -1.52
CA CYS A 132 -7.35 -12.36 -0.67
C CYS A 132 -7.43 -13.30 0.56
N GLU A 133 -8.59 -13.90 0.86
CA GLU A 133 -8.77 -14.78 2.02
C GLU A 133 -8.23 -16.20 1.77
N TYR A 134 -8.08 -16.59 0.51
CA TYR A 134 -7.60 -17.92 0.11
C TYR A 134 -6.14 -17.92 -0.37
N ILE A 135 -5.38 -16.88 -0.07
CA ILE A 135 -3.95 -16.80 -0.40
C ILE A 135 -3.15 -17.54 0.68
N GLY A 136 -2.30 -18.46 0.23
CA GLY A 136 -1.47 -19.39 1.03
C GLY A 136 0.02 -19.13 0.93
#